data_AF-A0A0J8AAF9-F1
#
_entry.id   AF-A0A0J8AAF9-F1
#
_cell.length_a   1.000
_cell.length_b   1.000
_cell.length_c   1.000
_cell.angle_alpha   90.00
_cell.angle_beta   90.00
_cell.angle_gamma   90.00
#
_symmetry.space_group_name_H-M   'P 1'
#
loop_
_entity.id
_entity.type
_entity.pdbx_description
1 polymer ?
#
loop_
_entity_poly.entity_id
_entity_poly.type
_entity_poly.pdbx_seq_one_letter_code
_entity_poly.pdbx_strand_id
1 'polypeptide(L)'
;MVESRTRKSKKLVDAETLAKNMHAVDEIKKLKEQREQGLNEKTDEQIFRDVLGKDTHGYLRAYGPGKSITKHFQVKPSRIDLHQEVVEAKKTAEQAVQEAKNDAENARKEAEDARKEAEEARKDAECAKNEAEKTRNEVDRKIAANNKVWENKFKRILQSFGLDTFEDNDSSSDGSST
;
A
#
# COMPACT_ATOMS: atom_id res chain seq x y z
N MET A 1 -72.47 -28.40 26.07
CA MET A 1 -72.49 -28.46 24.60
C MET A 1 -71.19 -27.87 24.09
N VAL A 2 -70.40 -28.62 23.32
CA VAL A 2 -69.12 -28.16 22.76
C VAL A 2 -69.40 -27.57 21.38
N GLU A 3 -69.23 -26.26 21.23
CA GLU A 3 -69.43 -25.56 19.95
C GLU A 3 -68.28 -25.86 18.98
N SER A 4 -68.62 -26.55 17.91
CA SER A 4 -67.72 -26.90 16.81
C SER A 4 -67.29 -25.63 16.05
N ARG A 5 -66.01 -25.27 16.15
CA ARG A 5 -65.39 -24.20 15.34
C ARG A 5 -65.43 -24.57 13.85
N THR A 6 -66.24 -23.87 13.07
CA THR A 6 -66.28 -23.99 11.60
C THR A 6 -65.00 -23.37 11.00
N ARG A 7 -64.24 -24.17 10.22
CA ARG A 7 -63.07 -23.67 9.48
C ARG A 7 -63.53 -22.71 8.39
N LYS A 8 -62.97 -21.50 8.36
CA LYS A 8 -63.20 -20.51 7.31
C LYS A 8 -62.83 -21.11 5.94
N SER A 9 -63.71 -20.90 4.96
CA SER A 9 -63.58 -21.38 3.59
C SER A 9 -62.25 -20.94 2.95
N LYS A 10 -61.71 -21.85 2.13
CA LYS A 10 -60.49 -21.66 1.33
C LYS A 10 -60.66 -20.40 0.48
N LYS A 11 -59.83 -19.37 0.70
CA LYS A 11 -59.82 -18.19 -0.18
C LYS A 11 -59.41 -18.65 -1.58
N LEU A 12 -60.33 -18.55 -2.54
CA LEU A 12 -60.02 -18.73 -3.95
C LEU A 12 -59.04 -17.62 -4.35
N VAL A 13 -57.96 -18.00 -5.03
CA VAL A 13 -57.04 -17.04 -5.65
C VAL A 13 -57.83 -16.29 -6.73
N ASP A 14 -57.76 -14.97 -6.70
CA ASP A 14 -58.45 -14.13 -7.68
C ASP A 14 -57.89 -14.40 -9.08
N ALA A 15 -58.77 -14.63 -10.07
CA ALA A 15 -58.37 -15.03 -11.42
C ALA A 15 -57.43 -14.00 -12.07
N GLU A 16 -57.64 -12.73 -11.76
CA GLU A 16 -56.80 -11.64 -12.25
C GLU A 16 -55.38 -11.71 -11.69
N THR A 17 -55.23 -12.05 -10.41
CA THR A 17 -53.90 -12.24 -9.78
C THR A 17 -53.18 -13.47 -10.33
N LEU A 18 -53.92 -14.54 -10.64
CA LEU A 18 -53.36 -15.73 -11.25
C LEU A 18 -52.84 -15.44 -12.67
N ALA A 19 -53.62 -14.71 -13.47
CA ALA A 19 -53.24 -14.33 -14.84
C ALA A 19 -51.98 -13.43 -14.87
N LYS A 20 -51.88 -12.44 -13.97
CA LYS A 20 -50.70 -11.59 -13.83
C LYS A 20 -49.45 -12.40 -13.46
N ASN A 21 -49.57 -13.36 -12.55
CA ASN A 21 -48.45 -14.23 -12.17
C ASN A 21 -48.02 -15.15 -13.31
N MET A 22 -48.95 -15.71 -14.08
CA MET A 22 -48.63 -16.50 -15.27
C MET A 22 -47.88 -15.68 -16.32
N HIS A 23 -48.36 -14.47 -16.61
CA HIS A 23 -47.69 -13.57 -17.55
C HIS A 23 -46.25 -13.24 -17.14
N ALA A 24 -46.04 -12.93 -15.86
CA ALA A 24 -44.70 -12.65 -15.33
C ALA A 24 -43.75 -13.86 -15.48
N VAL A 25 -44.24 -15.08 -15.24
CA VAL A 25 -43.45 -16.30 -15.43
C VAL A 25 -43.05 -16.50 -16.89
N ASP A 26 -43.99 -16.28 -17.81
CA ASP A 26 -43.73 -16.39 -19.25
C ASP A 26 -42.72 -15.35 -19.73
N GLU A 27 -42.80 -14.11 -19.25
CA GLU A 27 -41.81 -13.06 -19.56
C GLU A 27 -40.41 -13.39 -19.04
N ILE A 28 -40.31 -13.88 -17.80
CA ILE A 28 -39.02 -14.31 -17.23
C ILE A 28 -38.41 -15.42 -18.08
N LYS A 29 -39.22 -16.40 -18.47
CA LYS A 29 -38.76 -17.52 -19.29
C LYS A 29 -38.25 -17.03 -20.66
N LYS A 30 -39.01 -16.15 -21.32
CA LYS A 30 -38.63 -15.55 -22.60
C LYS A 30 -37.31 -14.77 -22.50
N LEU A 31 -37.13 -13.97 -21.44
CA LEU A 31 -35.90 -13.21 -21.23
C LEU A 31 -34.69 -14.11 -20.95
N LYS A 32 -34.88 -15.25 -20.29
CA LYS A 32 -33.85 -16.27 -20.10
C LYS A 32 -33.47 -16.95 -21.41
N GLU A 33 -34.45 -17.34 -22.22
CA GLU A 33 -34.21 -17.92 -23.56
C GLU A 33 -33.47 -16.95 -24.48
N GLN A 34 -33.82 -15.66 -24.46
CA GLN A 34 -33.10 -14.62 -25.21
C GLN A 34 -31.64 -14.50 -24.78
N ARG A 35 -31.34 -14.67 -23.49
CA ARG A 35 -29.95 -14.66 -23.00
C ARG A 35 -29.17 -15.88 -23.49
N GLU A 36 -29.79 -17.07 -23.47
CA GLU A 36 -29.16 -18.28 -24.02
C GLU A 36 -28.86 -18.17 -25.52
N GLN A 37 -29.68 -17.40 -26.23
CA GLN A 37 -29.47 -17.07 -27.64
C GLN A 37 -28.49 -15.90 -27.87
N GLY A 38 -27.92 -15.30 -26.82
CA GLY A 38 -27.02 -14.15 -26.90
C GLY A 38 -27.69 -12.82 -27.27
N LEU A 39 -29.03 -12.75 -27.27
CA LEU A 39 -29.80 -11.53 -27.56
C LEU A 39 -29.94 -10.61 -26.34
N ASN A 40 -29.48 -11.06 -25.17
CA ASN A 40 -29.61 -10.37 -23.90
C ASN A 40 -28.44 -10.73 -22.97
N GLU A 41 -27.79 -9.75 -22.34
CA GLU A 41 -26.71 -9.97 -21.35
C GLU A 41 -27.17 -9.75 -19.89
N LYS A 42 -28.46 -9.55 -19.67
CA LYS A 42 -28.99 -9.28 -18.33
C LYS A 42 -28.77 -10.48 -17.40
N THR A 43 -28.35 -10.17 -16.17
CA THR A 43 -28.28 -11.17 -15.09
C THR A 43 -29.68 -11.57 -14.63
N ASP A 44 -29.80 -12.73 -13.98
CA ASP A 44 -31.08 -13.21 -13.43
C ASP A 44 -31.74 -12.14 -12.54
N GLU A 45 -30.94 -11.44 -11.73
CA GLU A 45 -31.36 -10.38 -10.83
C GLU A 45 -31.85 -9.12 -11.56
N GLN A 46 -31.31 -8.82 -12.74
CA GLN A 46 -31.81 -7.73 -13.59
C GLN A 46 -33.13 -8.13 -14.26
N ILE A 47 -33.23 -9.37 -14.76
CA ILE A 47 -34.46 -9.92 -15.35
C ILE A 47 -35.60 -9.92 -14.31
N PHE A 48 -35.33 -10.37 -13.09
CA PHE A 48 -36.34 -10.36 -12.03
C PHE A 48 -36.75 -8.94 -11.63
N ARG A 49 -35.82 -7.99 -11.55
CA ARG A 49 -36.15 -6.59 -11.25
C ARG A 49 -37.00 -5.92 -12.34
N ASP A 50 -36.75 -6.24 -13.61
CA ASP A 50 -37.51 -5.68 -14.73
C ASP A 50 -38.95 -6.23 -14.77
N VAL A 51 -39.14 -7.53 -14.52
CA VAL A 51 -40.45 -8.18 -14.62
C VAL A 51 -41.27 -8.08 -13.33
N LEU A 52 -40.64 -8.33 -12.18
CA LEU A 52 -41.32 -8.37 -10.88
C LEU A 52 -41.23 -7.04 -10.11
N GLY A 53 -40.40 -6.11 -10.59
CA GLY A 53 -40.06 -4.87 -9.89
C GLY A 53 -38.91 -5.05 -8.89
N LYS A 54 -38.46 -3.93 -8.31
CA LYS A 54 -37.45 -3.96 -7.24
C LYS A 54 -37.97 -4.76 -6.06
N ASP A 55 -37.11 -5.62 -5.49
CA ASP A 55 -37.43 -6.44 -4.32
C ASP A 55 -37.83 -5.54 -3.14
N THR A 56 -39.14 -5.45 -2.89
CA THR A 56 -39.68 -4.86 -1.68
C THR A 56 -39.90 -6.00 -0.69
N HIS A 57 -39.10 -6.02 0.37
CA HIS A 57 -39.13 -7.01 1.45
C HIS A 57 -40.51 -7.64 1.69
N GLY A 58 -40.50 -8.96 1.86
CA GLY A 58 -41.67 -9.80 2.09
C GLY A 58 -42.74 -9.12 2.96
N TYR A 59 -43.97 -9.14 2.45
CA TYR A 59 -45.17 -8.60 3.09
C TYR A 59 -45.26 -9.01 4.57
N LEU A 60 -44.91 -8.12 5.50
CA LEU A 60 -45.48 -8.16 6.84
C LEU A 60 -46.93 -7.67 6.70
N ARG A 61 -47.84 -8.63 6.50
CA ARG A 61 -49.28 -8.37 6.39
C ARG A 61 -49.81 -7.98 7.77
N ALA A 62 -49.70 -6.70 8.13
CA ALA A 62 -50.49 -6.15 9.22
C ALA A 62 -51.96 -6.19 8.78
N TYR A 63 -52.74 -7.12 9.35
CA TYR A 63 -54.17 -7.19 9.08
C TYR A 63 -54.86 -6.06 9.85
N GLY A 64 -55.31 -5.02 9.16
CA GLY A 64 -56.09 -3.91 9.72
C GLY A 64 -56.15 -2.70 8.77
N PRO A 65 -57.14 -1.80 8.92
CA PRO A 65 -57.20 -0.54 8.16
C PRO A 65 -56.09 0.40 8.64
N GLY A 66 -54.87 0.22 8.11
CA GLY A 66 -53.68 0.98 8.48
C GLY A 66 -52.67 1.03 7.35
N LYS A 67 -51.80 2.06 7.36
CA LYS A 67 -50.70 2.19 6.40
C LYS A 67 -49.81 0.94 6.48
N SER A 68 -49.43 0.35 5.35
CA SER A 68 -48.51 -0.78 5.34
C SER A 68 -47.19 -0.40 6.02
N ILE A 69 -46.56 -1.34 6.71
CA ILE A 69 -45.26 -1.17 7.36
C ILE A 69 -44.22 -0.59 6.38
N THR A 70 -44.28 -1.02 5.12
CA THR A 70 -43.44 -0.52 4.02
C THR A 70 -43.60 0.99 3.79
N LYS A 71 -44.83 1.51 3.89
CA LYS A 71 -45.11 2.97 3.79
C LYS A 71 -44.65 3.73 5.04
N HIS A 72 -44.51 3.05 6.17
CA HIS A 72 -44.17 3.67 7.45
C HIS A 72 -42.67 3.74 7.71
N PHE A 73 -41.93 2.67 7.40
CA PHE A 73 -40.50 2.57 7.72
C PHE A 73 -39.57 3.16 6.67
N GLN A 74 -40.09 3.49 5.48
CA GLN A 74 -39.29 3.83 4.29
C GLN A 74 -38.31 2.69 3.94
N VAL A 75 -37.98 2.54 2.67
CA VAL A 75 -37.39 1.31 2.16
C VAL A 75 -35.96 1.16 2.70
N LYS A 76 -35.74 0.20 3.61
CA LYS A 76 -34.39 -0.32 3.87
C LYS A 76 -33.95 -1.14 2.64
N PRO A 77 -32.69 -1.05 2.20
CA PRO A 77 -32.19 -1.80 1.04
C PRO A 77 -32.44 -3.30 1.23
N SER A 78 -32.82 -4.00 0.15
CA SER A 78 -33.12 -5.44 0.22
C SER A 78 -31.89 -6.21 0.71
N ARG A 79 -32.11 -7.42 1.24
CA ARG A 79 -30.99 -8.30 1.63
C ARG A 79 -30.05 -8.56 0.45
N ILE A 80 -30.58 -8.56 -0.78
CA ILE A 80 -29.81 -8.73 -2.01
C ILE A 80 -28.99 -7.47 -2.32
N ASP A 81 -29.59 -6.29 -2.23
CA ASP A 81 -28.89 -5.01 -2.46
C ASP A 81 -27.74 -4.83 -1.46
N LEU A 82 -27.99 -5.13 -0.16
CA LEU A 82 -26.96 -5.11 0.87
C LEU A 82 -25.82 -6.08 0.57
N HIS A 83 -26.12 -7.26 0.04
CA HIS A 83 -25.08 -8.23 -0.32
C HIS A 83 -24.23 -7.74 -1.49
N GLN A 84 -24.85 -7.15 -2.52
CA GLN A 84 -24.13 -6.56 -3.65
C GLN A 84 -23.22 -5.43 -3.21
N GLU A 85 -23.73 -4.51 -2.39
CA GLU A 85 -22.94 -3.40 -1.84
C GLU A 85 -21.73 -3.91 -1.03
N VAL A 86 -21.92 -4.94 -0.20
CA VAL A 86 -20.81 -5.55 0.57
C VAL A 86 -19.78 -6.21 -0.35
N VAL A 87 -20.20 -6.88 -1.43
CA VAL A 87 -19.28 -7.51 -2.40
C VAL A 87 -18.49 -6.45 -3.15
N GLU A 88 -19.13 -5.37 -3.59
CA GLU A 88 -18.46 -4.26 -4.27
C GLU A 88 -17.49 -3.51 -3.33
N ALA A 89 -17.91 -3.25 -2.10
CA ALA A 89 -17.07 -2.65 -1.06
C ALA A 89 -15.85 -3.55 -0.75
N LYS A 90 -16.04 -4.86 -0.70
CA LYS A 90 -14.94 -5.81 -0.51
C LYS A 90 -13.97 -5.78 -1.69
N LYS A 91 -14.48 -5.81 -2.93
CA LYS A 91 -13.65 -5.77 -4.14
C LYS A 91 -12.82 -4.49 -4.23
N THR A 92 -13.43 -3.34 -3.96
CA THR A 92 -12.76 -2.03 -3.96
C THR A 92 -11.70 -1.95 -2.86
N ALA A 93 -11.99 -2.45 -1.66
CA ALA A 93 -11.02 -2.54 -0.58
C ALA A 93 -9.83 -3.45 -0.93
N GLU A 94 -10.08 -4.61 -1.54
CA GLU A 94 -9.03 -5.54 -1.98
C GLU A 94 -8.14 -4.90 -3.07
N GLN A 95 -8.73 -4.18 -4.01
CA GLN A 95 -7.98 -3.43 -5.04
C GLN A 95 -7.09 -2.35 -4.42
N ALA A 96 -7.64 -1.54 -3.51
CA ALA A 96 -6.87 -0.49 -2.82
C ALA A 96 -5.71 -1.07 -1.99
N VAL A 97 -5.93 -2.21 -1.32
CA VAL A 97 -4.86 -2.90 -0.58
C VAL A 97 -3.78 -3.42 -1.53
N GLN A 98 -4.15 -3.93 -2.70
CA GLN A 98 -3.18 -4.43 -3.67
C GLN A 98 -2.36 -3.30 -4.30
N GLU A 99 -2.99 -2.17 -4.64
CA GLU A 99 -2.30 -0.98 -5.12
C GLU A 99 -1.32 -0.46 -4.07
N ALA A 100 -1.75 -0.30 -2.81
CA ALA A 100 -0.87 0.13 -1.73
C ALA A 100 0.33 -0.80 -1.51
N LYS A 101 0.15 -2.12 -1.69
CA LYS A 101 1.27 -3.08 -1.64
C LYS A 101 2.26 -2.89 -2.78
N ASN A 102 1.76 -2.71 -3.99
CA ASN A 102 2.61 -2.50 -5.16
C ASN A 102 3.41 -1.19 -5.04
N ASP A 103 2.77 -0.12 -4.57
CA ASP A 103 3.43 1.17 -4.33
C ASP A 103 4.51 1.06 -3.26
N ALA A 104 4.22 0.36 -2.15
CA ALA A 104 5.20 0.11 -1.10
C ALA A 104 6.39 -0.73 -1.58
N GLU A 105 6.16 -1.71 -2.46
CA GLU A 105 7.23 -2.51 -3.05
C GLU A 105 8.11 -1.68 -4.01
N ASN A 106 7.49 -0.82 -4.83
CA ASN A 106 8.21 0.07 -5.73
C ASN A 106 9.05 1.09 -4.95
N ALA A 107 8.47 1.74 -3.94
CA ALA A 107 9.21 2.67 -3.07
C ALA A 107 10.39 1.98 -2.35
N ARG A 108 10.24 0.71 -1.97
CA ARG A 108 11.34 -0.07 -1.38
C ARG A 108 12.46 -0.34 -2.38
N LYS A 109 12.14 -0.66 -3.64
CA LYS A 109 13.15 -0.86 -4.70
C LYS A 109 13.92 0.43 -4.98
N GLU A 110 13.21 1.54 -5.15
CA GLU A 110 13.83 2.85 -5.34
C GLU A 110 14.76 3.24 -4.18
N ALA A 111 14.33 2.98 -2.93
CA ALA A 111 15.17 3.23 -1.76
C ALA A 111 16.41 2.32 -1.70
N GLU A 112 16.31 1.07 -2.17
CA GLU A 112 17.45 0.16 -2.24
C GLU A 112 18.45 0.59 -3.30
N ASP A 113 17.98 1.03 -4.46
CA ASP A 113 18.84 1.51 -5.55
C ASP A 113 19.54 2.81 -5.17
N ALA A 114 18.82 3.77 -4.58
CA ALA A 114 19.42 5.00 -4.05
C ALA A 114 20.47 4.72 -2.96
N ARG A 115 20.26 3.68 -2.14
CA ARG A 115 21.24 3.25 -1.13
C ARG A 115 22.49 2.66 -1.78
N LYS A 116 22.36 1.86 -2.85
CA LYS A 116 23.51 1.30 -3.58
C LYS A 116 24.35 2.41 -4.22
N GLU A 117 23.69 3.36 -4.90
CA GLU A 117 24.37 4.51 -5.51
C GLU A 117 25.10 5.36 -4.46
N ALA A 118 24.48 5.62 -3.30
CA ALA A 118 25.13 6.32 -2.21
C ALA A 118 26.33 5.54 -1.63
N GLU A 119 26.27 4.21 -1.59
CA GLU A 119 27.38 3.38 -1.14
C GLU A 119 28.56 3.42 -2.13
N GLU A 120 28.28 3.40 -3.45
CA GLU A 120 29.29 3.54 -4.49
C GLU A 120 29.98 4.92 -4.43
N ALA A 121 29.20 6.00 -4.37
CA ALA A 121 29.74 7.35 -4.23
C ALA A 121 30.62 7.51 -2.97
N ARG A 122 30.25 6.82 -1.88
CA ARG A 122 31.05 6.81 -0.65
C ARG A 122 32.39 6.09 -0.86
N LYS A 123 32.41 4.94 -1.55
CA LYS A 123 33.64 4.20 -1.86
C LYS A 123 34.58 5.04 -2.74
N ASP A 124 34.03 5.72 -3.75
CA ASP A 124 34.82 6.59 -4.63
C ASP A 124 35.44 7.76 -3.86
N ALA A 125 34.66 8.41 -2.98
CA ALA A 125 35.16 9.48 -2.13
C ALA A 125 36.27 8.98 -1.17
N GLU A 126 36.15 7.76 -0.65
CA GLU A 126 37.17 7.15 0.22
C GLU A 126 38.46 6.84 -0.55
N CYS A 127 38.36 6.31 -1.78
CA CYS A 127 39.51 6.13 -2.67
C CYS A 127 40.23 7.45 -2.95
N ALA A 128 39.49 8.49 -3.34
CA ALA A 128 40.05 9.81 -3.61
C ALA A 128 40.75 10.41 -2.37
N LYS A 129 40.16 10.24 -1.18
CA LYS A 129 40.77 10.68 0.08
C LYS A 129 42.09 9.94 0.36
N ASN A 130 42.13 8.63 0.17
CA ASN A 130 43.33 7.83 0.40
C ASN A 130 44.47 8.21 -0.57
N GLU A 131 44.15 8.52 -1.83
CA GLU A 131 45.12 9.03 -2.79
C GLU A 131 45.65 10.42 -2.41
N ALA A 132 44.76 11.33 -1.99
CA ALA A 132 45.15 12.64 -1.50
C ALA A 132 46.05 12.54 -0.25
N GLU A 133 45.77 11.61 0.65
CA GLU A 133 46.60 11.38 1.84
C GLU A 133 47.99 10.84 1.47
N LYS A 134 48.08 9.91 0.51
CA LYS A 134 49.37 9.42 -0.01
C LYS A 134 50.19 10.55 -0.63
N THR A 135 49.58 11.39 -1.45
CA THR A 135 50.30 12.51 -2.08
C THR A 135 50.76 13.53 -1.06
N ARG A 136 49.94 13.86 -0.05
CA ARG A 136 50.34 14.71 1.07
C ARG A 136 51.53 14.13 1.83
N ASN A 137 51.47 12.86 2.21
CA ASN A 137 52.56 12.19 2.94
C ASN A 137 53.87 12.19 2.14
N GLU A 138 53.80 12.04 0.82
CA GLU A 138 54.97 12.12 -0.06
C GLU A 138 55.56 13.54 -0.14
N VAL A 139 54.71 14.56 -0.20
CA VAL A 139 55.14 15.96 -0.14
C VAL A 139 55.81 16.28 1.20
N ASP A 140 55.19 15.88 2.31
CA ASP A 140 55.73 16.09 3.66
C ASP A 140 57.10 15.41 3.83
N ARG A 141 57.27 14.19 3.28
CA ARG A 141 58.58 13.50 3.24
C ARG A 141 59.63 14.28 2.44
N LYS A 142 59.27 14.81 1.27
CA LYS A 142 60.18 15.61 0.44
C LYS A 142 60.58 16.90 1.14
N ILE A 143 59.66 17.57 1.82
CA ILE A 143 59.94 18.77 2.62
C ILE A 143 60.91 18.42 3.76
N ALA A 144 60.64 17.35 4.52
CA ALA A 144 61.52 16.92 5.60
C ALA A 144 62.94 16.57 5.10
N ALA A 145 63.04 15.85 3.97
CA ALA A 145 64.32 15.54 3.35
C ALA A 145 65.05 16.81 2.88
N ASN A 146 64.34 17.76 2.28
CA ASN A 146 64.90 19.04 1.85
C ASN A 146 65.42 19.85 3.05
N ASN A 147 64.64 19.95 4.12
CA ASN A 147 65.03 20.61 5.36
C ASN A 147 66.31 19.98 5.94
N LYS A 148 66.40 18.66 5.99
CA LYS A 148 67.62 17.95 6.45
C LYS A 148 68.86 18.27 5.59
N VAL A 149 68.69 18.39 4.27
CA VAL A 149 69.78 18.81 3.37
C VAL A 149 70.21 20.24 3.68
N TRP A 150 69.26 21.15 3.89
CA TRP A 150 69.55 22.54 4.24
C TRP A 150 70.23 22.67 5.60
N GLU A 151 69.76 21.97 6.63
CA GLU A 151 70.40 21.92 7.94
C GLU A 151 71.86 21.47 7.84
N ASN A 152 72.12 20.38 7.11
CA ASN A 152 73.48 19.90 6.90
C ASN A 152 74.35 20.90 6.14
N LYS A 153 73.79 21.59 5.12
CA LYS A 153 74.49 22.64 4.38
C LYS A 153 74.80 23.84 5.27
N PHE A 154 73.84 24.27 6.09
CA PHE A 154 74.01 25.34 7.07
C PHE A 154 75.10 25.01 8.09
N LYS A 155 75.07 23.80 8.67
CA LYS A 155 76.11 23.32 9.59
C LYS A 155 77.51 23.39 8.96
N ARG A 156 77.66 22.92 7.71
CA ARG A 156 78.94 22.97 6.99
C ARG A 156 79.42 24.41 6.75
N ILE A 157 78.51 25.32 6.41
CA ILE A 157 78.85 26.73 6.23
C ILE A 157 79.35 27.31 7.55
N LEU A 158 78.64 27.09 8.66
CA LEU A 158 79.05 27.58 9.99
C LEU A 158 80.43 27.04 10.40
N GLN A 159 80.69 25.74 10.18
CA GLN A 159 82.00 25.12 10.40
C GLN A 159 83.10 25.77 9.54
N SER A 160 82.82 26.10 8.27
CA SER A 160 83.79 26.76 7.39
C SER A 160 84.15 28.19 7.80
N PHE A 161 83.27 28.85 8.57
CA PHE A 161 83.52 30.19 9.13
C PHE A 161 84.11 30.14 10.55
N GLY A 162 84.45 28.95 11.08
CA GLY A 162 85.14 28.80 12.36
C GLY A 162 84.28 29.06 13.60
N LEU A 163 82.95 29.03 13.47
CA LEU A 163 82.05 28.99 14.63
C LEU A 163 81.83 27.53 15.04
N ASP A 164 82.64 27.04 15.98
CA ASP A 164 82.34 25.78 16.68
C ASP A 164 81.06 25.99 17.49
N THR A 165 79.98 25.33 17.07
CA THR A 165 78.74 25.28 17.83
C THR A 165 78.98 24.47 19.09
N PHE A 166 78.96 25.18 20.21
CA PHE A 166 78.93 24.67 21.59
C PHE A 166 78.00 23.44 21.68
N GLU A 167 78.54 22.32 22.15
CA GLU A 167 77.76 21.12 22.47
C GLU A 167 76.88 21.42 23.68
N ASP A 168 75.56 21.60 23.46
CA ASP A 168 74.59 21.57 24.55
C ASP A 168 74.32 20.13 24.97
N ASN A 169 75.19 19.72 25.90
CA ASN A 169 74.91 18.95 27.11
C ASN A 169 73.63 18.09 27.12
N ASP A 170 73.87 16.79 26.99
CA ASP A 170 72.97 15.71 27.36
C ASP A 170 72.79 15.70 28.89
N SER A 171 71.63 16.12 29.41
CA SER A 171 71.23 15.80 30.79
C SER A 171 69.74 16.00 31.09
N SER A 172 69.18 14.92 31.64
CA SER A 172 68.00 14.83 32.51
C SER A 172 66.63 14.92 31.80
N SER A 173 65.65 14.08 32.10
CA SER A 173 65.43 13.25 33.29
C SER A 173 64.47 12.11 32.95
N ASP A 174 64.77 10.99 33.57
CA ASP A 174 63.90 9.87 33.91
C ASP A 174 62.49 10.32 34.33
N GLY A 175 61.49 9.52 33.92
CA GLY A 175 60.06 9.80 34.10
C GLY A 175 59.22 8.54 34.00
N SER A 176 59.63 7.49 34.72
CA SER A 176 58.80 6.31 35.02
C SER A 176 57.70 6.66 36.03
N SER A 177 56.45 6.32 35.73
CA SER A 177 55.50 5.74 36.69
C SER A 177 54.20 5.31 36.00
N THR A 178 53.91 4.01 36.15
CA THR A 178 52.62 3.30 36.28
C THR A 178 51.41 3.72 35.46
#